data_AF-A0A848IVC7-F1
#
_entry.id   AF-A0A848IVC7-F1
#
_cell.length_a   1.000
_cell.length_b   1.000
_cell.length_c   1.000
_cell.angle_alpha   90.00
_cell.angle_beta   90.00
_cell.angle_gamma   90.00
#
_symmetry.space_group_name_H-M   'P 1'
#
loop_
_entity.id
_entity.type
_entity.pdbx_description
1 polymer ?
#
loop_
_entity_poly.entity_id
_entity_poly.type
_entity_poly.pdbx_seq_one_letter_code
_entity_poly.pdbx_strand_id
1 'polypeptide(L)'
;MKKLLINISLILFFVLLLNIIVRSVFDLPFSWGFDRLDSKTQFYLENEDNYNCLMIGSSRLYRQVDVSEFDRQNKAKGVNTNTFNFGVHTMSAADTYRVLDELSNSLEPGDLDYLIIELMNTNQVSIRNLGTTRSTFWYTPESFVFSVRSILNSNRSLTNKVYGAFSHTLSYGLKYANAGYISEYMDYQNIDPHSEKYSYYLGPNKDGYFPLMDEMTNPLTQDSDRKELKSRNDFFVNDTASVTEYLNISLESYSKQNSDNLNEYHLNYLNEIIQKVESKNIKVFILFPPRQTYENYGELLPILNRLPDNQVISISDANVYPQFYIAKYSFDFGHLNNEGSELFTKEISDKFINELNK
;
A
#
# COMPACT_ATOMS: atom_id res chain seq x y z
N MET A 1 -33.44 31.89 -21.23
CA MET A 1 -32.65 30.65 -21.09
C MET A 1 -31.17 30.84 -21.42
N LYS A 2 -30.78 31.30 -22.61
CA LYS A 2 -29.34 31.52 -22.97
C LYS A 2 -28.54 32.35 -21.94
N LYS A 3 -29.08 33.49 -21.52
CA LYS A 3 -28.46 34.36 -20.49
C LYS A 3 -28.30 33.67 -19.13
N LEU A 4 -29.28 32.84 -18.74
CA LEU A 4 -29.23 32.08 -17.49
C LEU A 4 -28.12 31.01 -17.54
N LEU A 5 -28.04 30.24 -18.64
CA LEU A 5 -26.99 29.24 -18.83
C LEU A 5 -25.60 29.86 -18.83
N ILE A 6 -25.41 31.00 -19.52
CA ILE A 6 -24.15 31.74 -19.49
C ILE A 6 -23.79 32.16 -18.07
N ASN A 7 -24.74 32.71 -17.31
CA ASN A 7 -24.49 33.12 -15.92
C ASN A 7 -24.10 31.93 -15.03
N ILE A 8 -24.78 30.79 -15.17
CA ILE A 8 -24.44 29.56 -14.43
C ILE A 8 -23.02 29.10 -14.79
N SER A 9 -22.68 29.06 -16.09
CA SER A 9 -21.34 28.67 -16.54
C SER A 9 -20.26 29.62 -16.04
N LEU A 10 -20.51 30.93 -16.03
CA LEU A 10 -19.57 31.91 -15.48
C LEU A 10 -19.38 31.70 -13.97
N ILE A 11 -20.45 31.49 -13.20
CA ILE A 11 -20.36 31.21 -11.77
C ILE A 11 -19.54 29.95 -11.52
N LEU A 12 -19.84 28.86 -12.22
CA LEU A 12 -19.07 27.60 -12.10
C LEU A 12 -17.60 27.80 -12.46
N PHE A 13 -17.31 28.54 -13.53
CA PHE A 13 -15.95 28.89 -13.91
C PHE A 13 -15.21 29.68 -12.82
N PHE A 14 -15.85 30.71 -12.25
CA PHE A 14 -15.25 31.49 -11.16
C PHE A 14 -15.03 30.67 -9.88
N VAL A 15 -15.96 29.78 -9.53
CA VAL A 15 -15.81 28.86 -8.40
C VAL A 15 -14.62 27.93 -8.62
N LEU A 16 -14.50 27.33 -9.81
CA LEU A 16 -13.37 26.47 -10.15
C LEU A 16 -12.03 27.24 -10.13
N LEU A 17 -12.01 28.45 -10.70
CA LEU A 17 -10.82 29.30 -10.70
C LEU A 17 -10.39 29.68 -9.28
N LEU A 18 -11.34 30.08 -8.43
CA LEU A 18 -11.08 30.39 -7.02
C LEU A 18 -10.52 29.16 -6.30
N ASN A 19 -11.11 27.99 -6.52
CA ASN A 19 -10.66 26.74 -5.93
C ASN A 19 -9.23 26.36 -6.35
N ILE A 20 -8.85 26.61 -7.62
CA ILE A 20 -7.47 26.43 -8.12
C ILE A 20 -6.52 27.41 -7.43
N ILE A 21 -6.91 28.69 -7.33
CA ILE A 21 -6.09 29.71 -6.66
C ILE A 21 -5.87 29.34 -5.20
N VAL A 22 -6.94 28.99 -4.46
CA VAL A 22 -6.84 28.58 -3.06
C VAL A 22 -5.90 27.38 -2.91
N ARG A 23 -6.04 26.35 -3.76
CA ARG A 23 -5.14 25.20 -3.76
C ARG A 23 -3.68 25.60 -3.93
N SER A 24 -3.39 26.55 -4.82
CA SER A 24 -2.02 26.99 -5.13
C SER A 24 -1.30 27.72 -4.00
N VAL A 25 -2.04 28.19 -2.98
CA VAL A 25 -1.48 28.87 -1.81
C VAL A 25 -1.01 27.88 -0.74
N PHE A 26 -1.48 26.63 -0.77
CA PHE A 26 -1.06 25.59 0.16
C PHE A 26 0.02 24.71 -0.46
N ASP A 27 1.20 24.71 0.17
CA ASP A 27 2.24 23.73 -0.10
C ASP A 27 1.95 22.47 0.70
N LEU A 28 1.42 21.44 0.04
CA LEU A 28 1.07 20.17 0.69
C LEU A 28 1.90 19.04 0.09
N PRO A 29 2.65 18.29 0.92
CA PRO A 29 3.44 17.15 0.46
C PRO A 29 2.51 16.06 -0.08
N PHE A 30 3.03 15.15 -0.90
CA PHE A 30 2.19 14.15 -1.55
C PHE A 30 1.39 13.25 -0.59
N SER A 31 1.84 13.14 0.66
CA SER A 31 1.26 12.31 1.70
C SER A 31 0.21 13.02 2.58
N TRP A 32 0.03 14.34 2.44
CA TRP A 32 -0.75 15.20 3.34
C TRP A 32 -2.16 14.70 3.70
N GLY A 33 -2.81 13.98 2.79
CA GLY A 33 -4.19 13.53 2.93
C GLY A 33 -4.34 12.21 3.71
N PHE A 34 -3.27 11.70 4.30
CA PHE A 34 -3.27 10.46 5.04
C PHE A 34 -2.22 10.45 6.16
N ASP A 35 -2.62 10.77 7.39
CA ASP A 35 -1.73 10.92 8.57
C ASP A 35 -0.69 9.79 8.75
N ARG A 36 -1.08 8.53 8.52
CA ARG A 36 -0.17 7.38 8.65
C ARG A 36 0.93 7.38 7.60
N LEU A 37 0.56 7.71 6.36
CA LEU A 37 1.52 7.82 5.27
C LEU A 37 2.42 9.04 5.51
N ASP A 38 1.82 10.18 5.87
CA ASP A 38 2.57 11.42 6.05
C ASP A 38 3.52 11.36 7.25
N SER A 39 3.13 10.76 8.36
CA SER A 39 4.05 10.45 9.48
C SER A 39 5.27 9.65 9.05
N LYS A 40 5.06 8.59 8.27
CA LYS A 40 6.16 7.79 7.74
C LYS A 40 7.01 8.54 6.73
N THR A 41 6.39 9.33 5.85
CA THR A 41 7.11 10.19 4.90
C THR A 41 8.01 11.19 5.62
N GLN A 42 7.45 11.97 6.55
CA GLN A 42 8.22 13.00 7.28
C GLN A 42 9.36 12.37 8.06
N PHE A 43 9.08 11.30 8.81
CA PHE A 43 10.11 10.61 9.56
C PHE A 43 11.22 10.04 8.67
N TYR A 44 10.86 9.41 7.55
CA TYR A 44 11.83 8.87 6.62
C TYR A 44 12.72 9.98 6.03
N LEU A 45 12.14 11.08 5.55
CA LEU A 45 12.91 12.17 4.95
C LEU A 45 13.87 12.84 5.96
N GLU A 46 13.50 12.90 7.24
CA GLU A 46 14.39 13.38 8.31
C GLU A 46 15.52 12.39 8.67
N ASN A 47 15.42 11.13 8.24
CA ASN A 47 16.29 10.03 8.66
C ASN A 47 16.78 9.18 7.47
N GLU A 48 16.71 9.70 6.24
CA GLU A 48 16.90 8.91 5.02
C GLU A 48 18.30 8.27 4.97
N ASP A 49 19.32 8.99 5.42
CA ASP A 49 20.71 8.53 5.54
C ASP A 49 20.89 7.29 6.43
N ASN A 50 19.92 6.98 7.29
CA ASN A 50 19.99 5.81 8.14
C ASN A 50 19.59 4.53 7.40
N TYR A 51 18.84 4.61 6.30
CA TYR A 51 18.24 3.45 5.67
C TYR A 51 18.85 3.19 4.30
N ASN A 52 19.24 1.94 4.03
CA ASN A 52 19.66 1.50 2.69
C ASN A 52 18.63 0.54 2.05
N CYS A 53 17.55 0.22 2.76
CA CYS A 53 16.48 -0.62 2.27
C CYS A 53 15.11 -0.01 2.58
N LEU A 54 14.21 -0.01 1.60
CA LEU A 54 12.81 0.37 1.79
C LEU A 54 11.87 -0.78 1.50
N MET A 55 10.81 -0.89 2.28
CA MET A 55 9.68 -1.79 2.01
C MET A 55 8.37 -1.00 1.89
N ILE A 56 7.72 -1.02 0.72
CA ILE A 56 6.50 -0.24 0.45
C ILE A 56 5.32 -1.17 0.16
N GLY A 57 4.21 -1.00 0.88
CA GLY A 57 3.06 -1.89 0.72
C GLY A 57 1.84 -1.56 1.58
N SER A 58 0.94 -2.52 1.68
CA SER A 58 -0.34 -2.41 2.37
C SER A 58 -0.24 -2.62 3.89
N SER A 59 -1.40 -2.82 4.53
CA SER A 59 -1.46 -3.28 5.92
C SER A 59 -0.78 -4.62 6.13
N ARG A 60 -0.62 -5.47 5.11
CA ARG A 60 0.10 -6.74 5.28
C ARG A 60 1.57 -6.49 5.53
N LEU A 61 2.19 -5.65 4.71
CA LEU A 61 3.58 -5.25 4.93
C LEU A 61 3.73 -4.48 6.25
N TYR A 62 2.87 -3.49 6.49
CA TYR A 62 2.89 -2.66 7.70
C TYR A 62 2.79 -3.47 9.01
N ARG A 63 1.88 -4.46 9.04
CA ARG A 63 1.49 -5.17 10.27
C ARG A 63 2.22 -6.49 10.46
N GLN A 64 2.89 -7.02 9.44
CA GLN A 64 3.43 -8.38 9.47
C GLN A 64 4.94 -8.49 9.23
N VAL A 65 5.58 -7.45 8.68
CA VAL A 65 7.02 -7.49 8.41
C VAL A 65 7.76 -6.69 9.47
N ASP A 66 8.37 -7.41 10.41
CA ASP A 66 9.26 -6.85 11.41
C ASP A 66 10.62 -6.55 10.75
N VAL A 67 10.83 -5.29 10.38
CA VAL A 67 12.04 -4.91 9.62
C VAL A 67 13.31 -4.98 10.48
N SER A 68 13.20 -4.76 11.78
CA SER A 68 14.30 -4.96 12.73
C SER A 68 14.75 -6.43 12.74
N GLU A 69 13.80 -7.37 12.71
CA GLU A 69 14.08 -8.80 12.59
C GLU A 69 14.67 -9.16 11.22
N PHE A 70 14.10 -8.62 10.13
CA PHE A 70 14.60 -8.81 8.77
C PHE A 70 16.07 -8.40 8.65
N ASP A 71 16.43 -7.22 9.16
CA ASP A 71 17.81 -6.71 9.14
C ASP A 71 18.75 -7.58 9.97
N ARG A 72 18.30 -8.03 11.15
CA ARG A 72 19.08 -8.94 11.99
C ARG A 72 19.41 -10.25 11.26
N GLN A 73 18.42 -10.85 10.59
CA GLN A 73 18.59 -12.10 9.85
C GLN A 73 19.50 -11.92 8.63
N ASN A 74 19.34 -10.84 7.88
CA ASN A 74 20.19 -10.51 6.74
C ASN A 74 21.65 -10.31 7.16
N LYS A 75 21.87 -9.52 8.22
CA LYS A 75 23.21 -9.24 8.74
C LYS A 75 23.91 -10.48 9.24
N ALA A 76 23.18 -11.40 9.88
CA ALA A 76 23.72 -12.70 10.31
C ALA A 76 24.22 -13.55 9.13
N LYS A 77 23.75 -13.27 7.91
CA LYS A 77 24.13 -13.95 6.67
C LYS A 77 25.01 -13.09 5.76
N GLY A 78 25.56 -11.98 6.27
CA GLY A 78 26.52 -11.14 5.56
C GLY A 78 25.91 -10.13 4.58
N VAL A 79 24.58 -9.94 4.60
CA VAL A 79 23.91 -8.90 3.82
C VAL A 79 23.58 -7.73 4.75
N ASN A 80 24.13 -6.55 4.47
CA ASN A 80 23.87 -5.37 5.29
C ASN A 80 22.58 -4.68 4.82
N THR A 81 21.52 -4.80 5.61
CA THR A 81 20.30 -4.01 5.43
C THR A 81 20.02 -3.20 6.70
N ASN A 82 19.58 -1.96 6.51
CA ASN A 82 18.87 -1.16 7.49
C ASN A 82 17.60 -0.67 6.82
N THR A 83 16.47 -1.21 7.26
CA THR A 83 15.23 -1.23 6.51
C THR A 83 14.17 -0.36 7.15
N PHE A 84 13.52 0.51 6.36
CA PHE A 84 12.34 1.22 6.79
C PHE A 84 11.06 0.64 6.16
N ASN A 85 10.06 0.39 7.00
CA ASN A 85 8.74 -0.10 6.60
C ASN A 85 7.83 1.09 6.25
N PHE A 86 7.66 1.36 4.96
CA PHE A 86 6.75 2.36 4.42
C PHE A 86 5.32 1.83 4.22
N GLY A 87 5.01 0.63 4.72
CA GLY A 87 3.68 0.04 4.60
C GLY A 87 2.62 0.84 5.37
N VAL A 88 1.44 1.04 4.78
CA VAL A 88 0.28 1.60 5.48
C VAL A 88 -1.02 0.90 5.06
N HIS A 89 -2.06 1.01 5.88
CA HIS A 89 -3.31 0.33 5.56
C HIS A 89 -3.96 0.84 4.28
N THR A 90 -4.74 -0.05 3.66
CA THR A 90 -5.60 0.24 2.51
C THR A 90 -4.87 0.87 1.32
N MET A 91 -3.56 0.65 1.18
CA MET A 91 -2.88 0.92 -0.08
C MET A 91 -3.32 -0.07 -1.14
N SER A 92 -3.40 0.42 -2.37
CA SER A 92 -3.53 -0.38 -3.58
C SER A 92 -2.27 -0.23 -4.43
N ALA A 93 -2.23 -0.92 -5.58
CA ALA A 93 -1.17 -0.72 -6.57
C ALA A 93 -1.00 0.76 -6.93
N ALA A 94 -2.11 1.47 -7.16
CA ALA A 94 -2.09 2.87 -7.57
C ALA A 94 -1.51 3.79 -6.48
N ASP A 95 -1.87 3.59 -5.22
CA ASP A 95 -1.28 4.35 -4.10
C ASP A 95 0.23 4.06 -4.01
N THR A 96 0.62 2.79 -4.10
CA THR A 96 2.00 2.32 -3.93
C THR A 96 2.92 2.86 -5.01
N TYR A 97 2.50 2.76 -6.25
CA TYR A 97 3.25 3.30 -7.38
C TYR A 97 3.34 4.81 -7.35
N ARG A 98 2.32 5.49 -6.82
CA ARG A 98 2.36 6.94 -6.64
C ARG A 98 3.28 7.37 -5.49
N VAL A 99 3.38 6.59 -4.42
CA VAL A 99 4.39 6.82 -3.36
C VAL A 99 5.79 6.60 -3.94
N LEU A 100 5.98 5.51 -4.67
CA LEU A 100 7.25 5.17 -5.27
C LEU A 100 7.69 6.20 -6.32
N ASP A 101 6.77 6.72 -7.14
CA ASP A 101 7.10 7.74 -8.12
C ASP A 101 7.68 9.00 -7.45
N GLU A 102 7.09 9.47 -6.35
CA GLU A 102 7.60 10.63 -5.60
C GLU A 102 8.91 10.35 -4.89
N LEU A 103 9.01 9.25 -4.14
CA LEU A 103 10.25 8.89 -3.47
C LEU A 103 11.38 8.69 -4.50
N SER A 104 11.08 8.01 -5.61
CA SER A 104 12.05 7.82 -6.69
C SER A 104 12.49 9.13 -7.33
N ASN A 105 11.74 10.23 -7.24
CA ASN A 105 12.17 11.52 -7.79
C ASN A 105 13.21 12.21 -6.90
N SER A 106 13.24 11.91 -5.59
CA SER A 106 14.22 12.48 -4.65
C SER A 106 15.47 11.62 -4.48
N LEU A 107 15.39 10.31 -4.77
CA LEU A 107 16.54 9.40 -4.62
C LEU A 107 17.64 9.66 -5.66
N GLU A 108 18.89 9.66 -5.23
CA GLU A 108 20.09 9.66 -6.04
C GLU A 108 20.80 8.29 -6.00
N PRO A 109 21.70 7.98 -6.96
CA PRO A 109 22.46 6.74 -6.94
C PRO A 109 23.31 6.60 -5.67
N GLY A 110 23.04 5.55 -4.89
CA GLY A 110 23.73 5.27 -3.62
C GLY A 110 22.92 5.60 -2.37
N ASP A 111 21.77 6.26 -2.49
CA ASP A 111 20.89 6.54 -1.35
C ASP A 111 20.24 5.27 -0.80
N LEU A 112 19.91 4.32 -1.69
CA LEU A 112 19.37 3.01 -1.34
C LEU A 112 20.10 1.90 -2.09
N ASP A 113 20.24 0.75 -1.43
CA ASP A 113 20.72 -0.48 -2.05
C ASP A 113 19.54 -1.32 -2.55
N TYR A 114 18.43 -1.33 -1.79
CA TYR A 114 17.33 -2.26 -1.98
C TYR A 114 15.96 -1.60 -1.84
N LEU A 115 15.03 -2.03 -2.69
CA LEU A 115 13.62 -1.68 -2.58
C LEU A 115 12.76 -2.95 -2.69
N ILE A 116 11.87 -3.18 -1.73
CA ILE A 116 10.89 -4.25 -1.75
C ILE A 116 9.50 -3.67 -1.88
N ILE A 117 8.76 -4.08 -2.91
CA ILE A 117 7.42 -3.56 -3.21
C ILE A 117 6.40 -4.69 -3.11
N GLU A 118 5.32 -4.47 -2.35
CA GLU A 118 4.20 -5.42 -2.32
C GLU A 118 3.43 -5.39 -3.64
N LEU A 119 3.25 -6.56 -4.28
CA LEU A 119 2.40 -6.73 -5.45
C LEU A 119 0.93 -6.76 -5.03
N MET A 120 0.15 -5.82 -5.55
CA MET A 120 -1.25 -5.61 -5.18
C MET A 120 -2.11 -5.30 -6.39
N ASN A 121 -3.42 -5.41 -6.24
CA ASN A 121 -4.40 -4.96 -7.21
C ASN A 121 -4.70 -3.46 -7.06
N THR A 122 -5.25 -2.86 -8.13
CA THR A 122 -5.87 -1.53 -8.04
C THR A 122 -7.27 -1.65 -7.46
N ASN A 123 -7.55 -0.99 -6.34
CA ASN A 123 -8.87 -1.05 -5.71
C ASN A 123 -9.79 0.03 -6.27
N GLN A 124 -11.08 -0.28 -6.40
CA GLN A 124 -12.10 0.74 -6.62
C GLN A 124 -12.24 1.65 -5.39
N VAL A 125 -12.65 2.90 -5.59
CA VAL A 125 -12.96 3.79 -4.46
C VAL A 125 -14.29 3.38 -3.86
N SER A 126 -14.31 3.05 -2.57
CA SER A 126 -15.54 2.65 -1.89
C SER A 126 -16.54 3.80 -1.84
N ILE A 127 -17.85 3.49 -1.92
CA ILE A 127 -18.91 4.50 -1.84
C ILE A 127 -18.82 5.35 -0.57
N ARG A 128 -18.36 4.76 0.55
CA ARG A 128 -18.20 5.44 1.84
C ARG A 128 -17.04 6.45 1.82
N ASN A 129 -16.05 6.23 0.98
CA ASN A 129 -14.87 7.08 0.88
C ASN A 129 -14.97 8.09 -0.28
N LEU A 130 -15.96 7.99 -1.18
CA LEU A 130 -16.10 8.94 -2.29
C LEU A 130 -16.21 10.38 -1.77
N GLY A 131 -15.35 11.24 -2.30
CA GLY A 131 -15.32 12.66 -1.93
C GLY A 131 -14.65 12.97 -0.60
N THR A 132 -14.07 11.96 0.07
CA THR A 132 -13.19 12.19 1.23
C THR A 132 -11.77 12.47 0.75
N THR A 133 -10.98 13.18 1.57
CA THR A 133 -9.54 13.41 1.35
C THR A 133 -8.80 12.11 1.02
N ARG A 134 -9.06 11.02 1.74
CA ARG A 134 -8.40 9.71 1.51
C ARG A 134 -8.57 9.19 0.08
N SER A 135 -9.70 9.48 -0.54
CA SER A 135 -10.01 9.05 -1.91
C SER A 135 -9.43 9.95 -2.99
N THR A 136 -9.00 11.18 -2.67
CA THR A 136 -8.70 12.20 -3.67
C THR A 136 -7.28 12.74 -3.59
N PHE A 137 -6.62 12.75 -2.42
CA PHE A 137 -5.37 13.49 -2.22
C PHE A 137 -4.22 13.06 -3.16
N TRP A 138 -4.14 11.77 -3.49
CA TRP A 138 -2.98 11.16 -4.15
C TRP A 138 -3.01 11.18 -5.68
N TYR A 139 -4.11 11.60 -6.34
CA TYR A 139 -4.17 11.50 -7.80
C TYR A 139 -3.20 12.43 -8.55
N THR A 140 -2.44 11.87 -9.48
CA THR A 140 -1.83 12.61 -10.60
C THR A 140 -2.51 12.16 -11.89
N PRO A 141 -2.29 12.84 -13.03
CA PRO A 141 -2.74 12.34 -14.32
C PRO A 141 -2.29 10.89 -14.55
N GLU A 142 -1.05 10.56 -14.19
CA GLU A 142 -0.43 9.24 -14.35
C GLU A 142 -1.11 8.21 -13.46
N SER A 143 -1.26 8.48 -12.16
CA SER A 143 -1.88 7.52 -11.23
C SER A 143 -3.39 7.34 -11.48
N PHE A 144 -4.07 8.38 -12.00
CA PHE A 144 -5.45 8.28 -12.49
C PHE A 144 -5.56 7.37 -13.71
N VAL A 145 -4.74 7.62 -14.74
CA VAL A 145 -4.73 6.79 -15.97
C VAL A 145 -4.39 5.35 -15.62
N PHE A 146 -3.40 5.14 -14.74
CA PHE A 146 -3.04 3.82 -14.27
C PHE A 146 -4.23 3.13 -13.61
N SER A 147 -4.88 3.79 -12.65
CA SER A 147 -6.00 3.22 -11.89
C SER A 147 -7.14 2.77 -12.80
N VAL A 148 -7.55 3.63 -13.74
CA VAL A 148 -8.65 3.34 -14.66
C VAL A 148 -8.28 2.23 -15.63
N ARG A 149 -7.11 2.30 -16.26
CA ARG A 149 -6.70 1.30 -17.25
C ARG A 149 -6.40 -0.06 -16.62
N SER A 150 -5.75 -0.10 -15.46
CA SER A 150 -5.54 -1.33 -14.69
C SER A 150 -6.88 -2.01 -14.41
N ILE A 151 -7.88 -1.29 -13.90
CA ILE A 151 -9.22 -1.86 -13.64
C ILE A 151 -9.90 -2.34 -14.92
N LEU A 152 -9.90 -1.55 -15.99
CA LEU A 152 -10.57 -1.93 -17.24
C LEU A 152 -9.95 -3.19 -17.88
N ASN A 153 -8.65 -3.41 -17.70
CA ASN A 153 -7.90 -4.58 -18.19
C ASN A 153 -7.85 -5.75 -17.20
N SER A 154 -8.36 -5.58 -15.97
CA SER A 154 -8.42 -6.68 -14.97
C SER A 154 -9.36 -7.81 -15.40
N ASN A 155 -9.35 -8.93 -14.66
CA ASN A 155 -10.28 -10.05 -14.84
C ASN A 155 -11.65 -9.84 -14.14
N ARG A 156 -11.91 -8.63 -13.63
CA ARG A 156 -13.13 -8.30 -12.87
C ARG A 156 -14.39 -8.38 -13.71
N SER A 157 -15.52 -8.52 -13.02
CA SER A 157 -16.84 -8.38 -13.64
C SER A 157 -17.03 -7.01 -14.29
N LEU A 158 -17.84 -6.94 -15.37
CA LEU A 158 -18.12 -5.69 -16.07
C LEU A 158 -18.65 -4.60 -15.12
N THR A 159 -19.51 -4.97 -14.16
CA THR A 159 -20.04 -4.05 -13.15
C THR A 159 -18.92 -3.43 -12.31
N ASN A 160 -17.98 -4.24 -11.81
CA ASN A 160 -16.85 -3.77 -11.02
C ASN A 160 -15.90 -2.92 -11.87
N LYS A 161 -15.72 -3.24 -13.15
CA LYS A 161 -14.92 -2.42 -14.08
C LYS A 161 -15.54 -1.04 -14.28
N VAL A 162 -16.83 -0.98 -14.58
CA VAL A 162 -17.57 0.28 -14.80
C VAL A 162 -17.59 1.11 -13.52
N TYR A 163 -17.93 0.50 -12.38
CA TYR A 163 -17.95 1.19 -11.09
C TYR A 163 -16.55 1.67 -10.71
N GLY A 164 -15.52 0.82 -10.84
CA GLY A 164 -14.14 1.19 -10.58
C GLY A 164 -13.72 2.40 -11.41
N ALA A 165 -13.86 2.34 -12.73
CA ALA A 165 -13.53 3.45 -13.63
C ALA A 165 -14.31 4.74 -13.28
N PHE A 166 -15.61 4.63 -13.02
CA PHE A 166 -16.43 5.77 -12.61
C PHE A 166 -15.96 6.36 -11.27
N SER A 167 -15.70 5.51 -10.27
CA SER A 167 -15.30 5.92 -8.92
C SER A 167 -13.97 6.68 -8.91
N HIS A 168 -12.98 6.23 -9.71
CA HIS A 168 -11.74 6.98 -9.85
C HIS A 168 -11.92 8.26 -10.67
N THR A 169 -12.74 8.25 -11.72
CA THR A 169 -13.01 9.45 -12.53
C THR A 169 -13.69 10.54 -11.69
N LEU A 170 -14.67 10.16 -10.88
CA LEU A 170 -15.34 11.08 -9.96
C LEU A 170 -14.35 11.63 -8.93
N SER A 171 -13.56 10.77 -8.29
CA SER A 171 -12.60 11.18 -7.26
C SER A 171 -11.49 12.09 -7.83
N TYR A 172 -11.02 11.80 -9.04
CA TYR A 172 -10.09 12.66 -9.78
C TYR A 172 -10.71 14.03 -10.11
N GLY A 173 -11.96 14.04 -10.60
CA GLY A 173 -12.69 15.28 -10.86
C GLY A 173 -12.91 16.13 -9.60
N LEU A 174 -13.23 15.49 -8.47
CA LEU A 174 -13.38 16.16 -7.18
C LEU A 174 -12.06 16.76 -6.67
N LYS A 175 -10.93 16.05 -6.85
CA LYS A 175 -9.60 16.60 -6.58
C LYS A 175 -9.36 17.88 -7.38
N TYR A 176 -9.59 17.83 -8.71
CA TYR A 176 -9.37 18.99 -9.59
C TYR A 176 -10.29 20.17 -9.30
N ALA A 177 -11.54 19.89 -8.95
CA ALA A 177 -12.47 20.92 -8.53
C ALA A 177 -12.12 21.53 -7.17
N ASN A 178 -11.21 20.90 -6.41
CA ASN A 178 -10.81 21.26 -5.05
C ASN A 178 -12.04 21.56 -4.15
N ALA A 179 -13.10 20.76 -4.34
CA ALA A 179 -14.39 20.99 -3.71
C ALA A 179 -14.38 20.45 -2.26
N GLY A 180 -14.41 21.37 -1.29
CA GLY A 180 -14.61 21.03 0.12
C GLY A 180 -13.35 20.67 0.91
N TYR A 181 -12.14 21.04 0.44
CA TYR A 181 -10.88 20.67 1.10
C TYR A 181 -10.21 21.79 1.91
N ILE A 182 -10.78 23.00 1.94
CA ILE A 182 -10.11 24.16 2.57
C ILE A 182 -9.93 23.94 4.06
N SER A 183 -10.93 23.39 4.75
CA SER A 183 -10.85 23.00 6.16
C SER A 183 -9.71 22.02 6.39
N GLU A 184 -9.60 21.00 5.56
CA GLU A 184 -8.61 19.95 5.65
C GLU A 184 -7.20 20.47 5.39
N TYR A 185 -7.05 21.45 4.50
CA TYR A 185 -5.77 22.14 4.31
C TYR A 185 -5.37 22.93 5.55
N MET A 186 -6.31 23.66 6.14
CA MET A 186 -6.05 24.40 7.38
C MET A 186 -5.74 23.45 8.55
N ASP A 187 -6.46 22.35 8.66
CA ASP A 187 -6.23 21.32 9.68
C ASP A 187 -4.83 20.73 9.53
N TYR A 188 -4.40 20.43 8.29
CA TYR A 188 -3.06 19.93 8.01
C TYR A 188 -1.96 20.90 8.46
N GLN A 189 -2.11 22.20 8.20
CA GLN A 189 -1.13 23.21 8.61
C GLN A 189 -0.96 23.34 10.13
N ASN A 190 -1.91 22.81 10.91
CA ASN A 190 -1.85 22.79 12.37
C ASN A 190 -1.34 21.46 12.95
N ILE A 191 -0.99 20.48 12.10
CA ILE A 191 -0.41 19.21 12.57
C ILE A 191 1.03 19.46 13.01
N ASP A 192 1.35 19.00 14.22
CA ASP A 192 2.73 18.87 14.69
C ASP A 192 3.27 17.48 14.31
N PRO A 193 4.21 17.39 13.35
CA PRO A 193 4.78 16.11 12.91
C PRO A 193 5.59 15.40 14.00
N HIS A 194 5.98 16.10 15.06
CA HIS A 194 6.69 15.53 16.20
C HIS A 194 5.76 15.16 17.37
N SER A 195 4.44 15.33 17.21
CA SER A 195 3.49 14.94 18.24
C SER A 195 3.49 13.42 18.49
N GLU A 196 3.16 13.02 19.72
CA GLU A 196 3.07 11.60 20.10
C GLU A 196 2.07 10.84 19.21
N LYS A 197 0.95 11.47 18.84
CA LYS A 197 -0.05 10.90 17.92
C LYS A 197 0.55 10.59 16.55
N TYR A 198 1.45 11.44 16.05
CA TYR A 198 2.04 11.27 14.73
C TYR A 198 3.11 10.19 14.72
N SER A 199 4.04 10.27 15.68
CA SER A 199 5.12 9.29 15.84
C SER A 199 4.63 7.88 16.17
N TYR A 200 3.45 7.76 16.76
CA TYR A 200 2.81 6.48 17.07
C TYR A 200 2.67 5.54 15.84
N TYR A 201 2.45 6.07 14.64
CA TYR A 201 2.31 5.24 13.42
C TYR A 201 3.62 4.61 12.93
N LEU A 202 4.76 5.01 13.51
CA LEU A 202 6.07 4.45 13.22
C LEU A 202 6.32 3.15 14.01
N GLY A 203 5.46 2.83 14.98
CA GLY A 203 5.61 1.69 15.86
C GLY A 203 6.70 1.87 16.93
N PRO A 204 6.88 0.87 17.82
CA PRO A 204 7.75 0.98 19.00
C PRO A 204 9.22 1.28 18.68
N ASN A 205 9.73 0.73 17.58
CA ASN A 205 11.13 0.89 17.16
C ASN A 205 11.34 2.08 16.23
N LYS A 206 10.27 2.81 15.86
CA LYS A 206 10.27 3.88 14.86
C LYS A 206 10.80 3.45 13.48
N ASP A 207 10.70 2.18 13.15
CA ASP A 207 11.11 1.60 11.87
C ASP A 207 9.92 1.43 10.90
N GLY A 208 8.74 1.90 11.31
CA GLY A 208 7.50 1.80 10.56
C GLY A 208 6.77 0.48 10.76
N TYR A 209 7.27 -0.49 11.52
CA TYR A 209 6.54 -1.72 11.81
C TYR A 209 5.68 -1.56 13.06
N PHE A 210 4.38 -1.86 12.95
CA PHE A 210 3.49 -1.84 14.11
C PHE A 210 2.43 -2.94 14.05
N PRO A 211 2.63 -4.08 14.73
CA PRO A 211 1.70 -5.19 14.66
C PRO A 211 0.36 -4.88 15.36
N LEU A 212 -0.70 -5.54 14.92
CA LEU A 212 -2.06 -5.30 15.43
C LEU A 212 -2.21 -5.71 16.90
N MET A 213 -1.51 -6.75 17.37
CA MET A 213 -1.53 -7.15 18.78
C MET A 213 -0.99 -6.06 19.70
N ASP A 214 0.10 -5.42 19.29
CA ASP A 214 0.74 -4.36 20.05
C ASP A 214 -0.13 -3.11 20.01
N GLU A 215 -0.67 -2.75 18.84
CA GLU A 215 -1.60 -1.62 18.71
C GLU A 215 -2.87 -1.80 19.56
N MET A 216 -3.41 -3.03 19.63
CA MET A 216 -4.56 -3.37 20.45
C MET A 216 -4.33 -3.13 21.95
N THR A 217 -3.08 -3.16 22.42
CA THR A 217 -2.73 -3.03 23.84
C THR A 217 -1.97 -1.73 24.17
N ASN A 218 -1.53 -0.98 23.17
CA ASN A 218 -0.73 0.23 23.36
C ASN A 218 -1.56 1.38 23.96
N PRO A 219 -1.13 1.99 25.08
CA PRO A 219 -1.86 3.08 25.73
C PRO A 219 -2.05 4.34 24.87
N LEU A 220 -1.18 4.57 23.88
CA LEU A 220 -1.26 5.70 22.96
C LEU A 220 -2.30 5.51 21.84
N THR A 221 -2.73 4.26 21.59
CA THR A 221 -3.83 3.97 20.67
C THR A 221 -5.14 4.55 21.21
N GLN A 222 -6.00 5.10 20.37
CA GLN A 222 -7.32 5.57 20.83
C GLN A 222 -8.12 4.42 21.44
N ASP A 223 -8.83 4.70 22.54
CA ASP A 223 -9.65 3.70 23.26
C ASP A 223 -10.67 3.01 22.34
N SER A 224 -11.26 3.73 21.40
CA SER A 224 -12.17 3.19 20.38
C SER A 224 -11.49 2.15 19.50
N ASP A 225 -10.29 2.47 19.03
CA ASP A 225 -9.54 1.65 18.07
C ASP A 225 -9.05 0.37 18.76
N ARG A 226 -8.59 0.47 20.02
CA ARG A 226 -8.25 -0.72 20.83
C ARG A 226 -9.45 -1.64 21.01
N LYS A 227 -10.63 -1.08 21.31
CA LYS A 227 -11.87 -1.86 21.46
C LYS A 227 -12.29 -2.52 20.15
N GLU A 228 -12.17 -1.83 19.03
CA GLU A 228 -12.45 -2.38 17.71
C GLU A 228 -11.51 -3.54 17.37
N LEU A 229 -10.19 -3.36 17.57
CA LEU A 229 -9.19 -4.39 17.34
C LEU A 229 -9.40 -5.61 18.24
N LYS A 230 -9.73 -5.38 19.52
CA LYS A 230 -10.07 -6.46 20.44
C LYS A 230 -11.32 -7.20 19.97
N SER A 231 -12.39 -6.49 19.61
CA SER A 231 -13.62 -7.12 19.11
C SER A 231 -13.36 -7.92 17.83
N ARG A 232 -12.51 -7.41 16.94
CA ARG A 232 -12.11 -8.08 15.71
C ARG A 232 -11.33 -9.37 15.99
N ASN A 233 -10.36 -9.32 16.91
CA ASN A 233 -9.60 -10.50 17.32
C ASN A 233 -10.48 -11.52 18.04
N ASP A 234 -11.32 -11.09 18.99
CA ASP A 234 -12.27 -11.97 19.68
C ASP A 234 -13.22 -12.65 18.68
N PHE A 235 -13.74 -11.92 17.69
CA PHE A 235 -14.58 -12.51 16.63
C PHE A 235 -13.84 -13.60 15.86
N PHE A 236 -12.60 -13.31 15.44
CA PHE A 236 -11.78 -14.28 14.71
C PHE A 236 -11.40 -15.51 15.54
N VAL A 237 -11.05 -15.34 16.82
CA VAL A 237 -10.69 -16.46 17.71
C VAL A 237 -11.90 -17.37 17.96
N ASN A 238 -13.12 -16.81 17.96
CA ASN A 238 -14.35 -17.58 18.09
C ASN A 238 -14.76 -18.30 16.78
N ASP A 239 -14.38 -17.76 15.61
CA ASP A 239 -14.61 -18.38 14.30
C ASP A 239 -13.41 -18.21 13.38
N THR A 240 -12.64 -19.28 13.26
CA THR A 240 -11.42 -19.31 12.45
C THR A 240 -11.65 -19.79 11.01
N ALA A 241 -12.91 -20.03 10.59
CA ALA A 241 -13.23 -20.63 9.30
C ALA A 241 -12.66 -19.83 8.11
N SER A 242 -12.56 -18.51 8.25
CA SER A 242 -11.99 -17.65 7.21
C SER A 242 -10.55 -18.02 6.85
N VAL A 243 -9.74 -18.53 7.80
CA VAL A 243 -8.36 -18.94 7.51
C VAL A 243 -8.34 -20.21 6.67
N THR A 244 -9.25 -21.15 6.92
CA THR A 244 -9.44 -22.34 6.08
C THR A 244 -9.96 -21.95 4.69
N GLU A 245 -10.80 -20.92 4.59
CA GLU A 245 -11.21 -20.37 3.29
C GLU A 245 -10.01 -19.85 2.49
N TYR A 246 -9.14 -19.03 3.09
CA TYR A 246 -7.92 -18.55 2.42
C TYR A 246 -6.93 -19.68 2.06
N LEU A 247 -6.86 -20.74 2.87
CA LEU A 247 -6.10 -21.94 2.53
C LEU A 247 -6.61 -22.54 1.21
N ASN A 248 -7.92 -22.80 1.14
CA ASN A 248 -8.54 -23.40 -0.05
C ASN A 248 -8.39 -22.49 -1.27
N ILE A 249 -8.58 -21.18 -1.10
CA ILE A 249 -8.36 -20.19 -2.17
C ILE A 249 -6.95 -20.30 -2.73
N SER A 250 -5.92 -20.34 -1.87
CA SER A 250 -4.52 -20.45 -2.29
C SER A 250 -4.28 -21.77 -3.03
N LEU A 251 -4.67 -22.91 -2.45
CA LEU A 251 -4.49 -24.23 -3.07
C LEU A 251 -5.15 -24.32 -4.45
N GLU A 252 -6.39 -23.84 -4.55
CA GLU A 252 -7.14 -23.83 -5.80
C GLU A 252 -6.46 -22.92 -6.84
N SER A 253 -6.07 -21.70 -6.44
CA SER A 253 -5.47 -20.72 -7.36
C SER A 253 -4.12 -21.19 -7.93
N TYR A 254 -3.29 -21.82 -7.11
CA TYR A 254 -2.02 -22.41 -7.56
C TYR A 254 -2.21 -23.70 -8.38
N SER A 255 -3.31 -24.43 -8.19
CA SER A 255 -3.61 -25.61 -9.02
C SER A 255 -4.13 -25.24 -10.42
N LYS A 256 -4.77 -24.07 -10.55
CA LYS A 256 -5.49 -23.64 -11.76
C LYS A 256 -4.70 -22.68 -12.65
N GLN A 257 -3.39 -22.48 -12.42
CA GLN A 257 -2.58 -21.43 -13.06
C GLN A 257 -2.98 -21.16 -14.52
N ASN A 258 -3.80 -20.14 -14.74
CA ASN A 258 -4.31 -19.80 -16.06
C ASN A 258 -3.74 -18.44 -16.46
N SER A 259 -2.83 -18.45 -17.43
CA SER A 259 -2.16 -17.25 -17.94
C SER A 259 -3.07 -16.33 -18.74
N ASP A 260 -4.29 -16.78 -19.07
CA ASP A 260 -5.21 -16.10 -19.99
C ASP A 260 -5.79 -14.78 -19.45
N ASN A 261 -5.60 -14.50 -18.15
CA ASN A 261 -6.15 -13.32 -17.47
C ASN A 261 -5.09 -12.26 -17.14
N LEU A 262 -3.95 -12.24 -17.85
CA LEU A 262 -2.89 -11.28 -17.60
C LEU A 262 -3.33 -9.84 -17.87
N ASN A 263 -3.21 -8.99 -16.84
CA ASN A 263 -3.37 -7.55 -16.97
C ASN A 263 -2.07 -6.93 -17.52
N GLU A 264 -1.89 -7.00 -18.84
CA GLU A 264 -0.70 -6.49 -19.55
C GLU A 264 -0.39 -5.03 -19.23
N TYR A 265 -1.42 -4.21 -19.06
CA TYR A 265 -1.24 -2.80 -18.74
C TYR A 265 -0.59 -2.62 -17.34
N HIS A 266 -1.01 -3.42 -16.35
CA HIS A 266 -0.41 -3.38 -15.03
C HIS A 266 1.02 -3.93 -15.02
N LEU A 267 1.28 -5.06 -15.69
CA LEU A 267 2.62 -5.61 -15.83
C LEU A 267 3.59 -4.59 -16.46
N ASN A 268 3.20 -3.96 -17.56
CA ASN A 268 4.04 -2.97 -18.24
C ASN A 268 4.34 -1.75 -17.34
N TYR A 269 3.32 -1.24 -16.64
CA TYR A 269 3.52 -0.10 -15.73
C TYR A 269 4.43 -0.46 -14.54
N LEU A 270 4.29 -1.67 -13.98
CA LEU A 270 5.19 -2.17 -12.94
C LEU A 270 6.64 -2.27 -13.47
N ASN A 271 6.85 -2.80 -14.67
CA ASN A 271 8.17 -2.89 -15.28
C ASN A 271 8.79 -1.52 -15.55
N GLU A 272 8.01 -0.53 -16.01
CA GLU A 272 8.48 0.85 -16.20
C GLU A 272 8.97 1.46 -14.88
N ILE A 273 8.24 1.23 -13.79
CA ILE A 273 8.61 1.69 -12.45
C ILE A 273 9.88 0.98 -11.95
N ILE A 274 9.96 -0.34 -12.10
CA ILE A 274 11.16 -1.12 -11.75
C ILE A 274 12.37 -0.55 -12.49
N GLN A 275 12.26 -0.37 -13.81
CA GLN A 275 13.34 0.18 -14.63
C GLN A 275 13.75 1.60 -14.20
N LYS A 276 12.78 2.45 -13.87
CA LYS A 276 13.05 3.80 -13.36
C LYS A 276 13.90 3.76 -12.09
N VAL A 277 13.56 2.89 -11.14
CA VAL A 277 14.28 2.73 -9.87
C VAL A 277 15.65 2.07 -10.07
N GLU A 278 15.71 0.99 -10.85
CA GLU A 278 16.96 0.27 -11.14
C GLU A 278 17.98 1.12 -11.90
N SER A 279 17.53 2.12 -12.68
CA SER A 279 18.43 3.08 -13.34
C SER A 279 19.28 3.90 -12.34
N LYS A 280 18.91 3.88 -11.05
CA LYS A 280 19.63 4.51 -9.94
C LYS A 280 20.50 3.52 -9.15
N ASN A 281 20.76 2.33 -9.70
CA ASN A 281 21.50 1.23 -9.07
C ASN A 281 20.83 0.62 -7.82
N ILE A 282 19.51 0.82 -7.66
CA ILE A 282 18.73 0.22 -6.57
C ILE A 282 18.19 -1.13 -7.05
N LYS A 283 18.40 -2.21 -6.28
CA LYS A 283 17.83 -3.53 -6.61
C LYS A 283 16.38 -3.61 -6.15
N VAL A 284 15.47 -3.95 -7.08
CA VAL A 284 14.03 -4.04 -6.78
C VAL A 284 13.58 -5.48 -6.63
N PHE A 285 12.83 -5.75 -5.55
CA PHE A 285 12.18 -7.04 -5.29
C PHE A 285 10.67 -6.85 -5.16
N ILE A 286 9.91 -7.82 -5.64
CA ILE A 286 8.46 -7.86 -5.61
C ILE A 286 8.00 -8.89 -4.59
N LEU A 287 7.38 -8.40 -3.51
CA LEU A 287 6.81 -9.22 -2.45
C LEU A 287 5.37 -9.60 -2.78
N PHE A 288 5.04 -10.88 -2.73
CA PHE A 288 3.66 -11.35 -2.86
C PHE A 288 3.23 -12.11 -1.59
N PRO A 289 2.41 -11.48 -0.70
CA PRO A 289 2.09 -12.04 0.61
C PRO A 289 0.97 -13.08 0.55
N PRO A 290 0.84 -13.94 1.59
CA PRO A 290 -0.20 -14.95 1.69
C PRO A 290 -1.61 -14.37 1.84
N ARG A 291 -2.61 -15.26 1.78
CA ARG A 291 -4.04 -14.97 2.01
C ARG A 291 -4.62 -13.97 1.01
N GLN A 292 -4.29 -14.12 -0.26
CA GLN A 292 -4.95 -13.34 -1.31
C GLN A 292 -6.36 -13.86 -1.55
N THR A 293 -7.26 -12.99 -2.01
CA THR A 293 -8.59 -13.41 -2.47
C THR A 293 -8.49 -14.12 -3.82
N TYR A 294 -9.56 -14.82 -4.25
CA TYR A 294 -9.62 -15.40 -5.59
C TYR A 294 -9.33 -14.38 -6.69
N GLU A 295 -9.90 -13.16 -6.55
CA GLU A 295 -9.68 -12.06 -7.48
C GLU A 295 -8.21 -11.65 -7.53
N ASN A 296 -7.58 -11.47 -6.36
CA ASN A 296 -6.16 -11.09 -6.27
C ASN A 296 -5.23 -12.17 -6.83
N TYR A 297 -5.44 -13.44 -6.50
CA TYR A 297 -4.63 -14.50 -7.10
C TYR A 297 -4.82 -14.57 -8.61
N GLY A 298 -6.07 -14.51 -9.09
CA GLY A 298 -6.38 -14.59 -10.51
C GLY A 298 -5.81 -13.44 -11.34
N GLU A 299 -5.64 -12.26 -10.76
CA GLU A 299 -5.06 -11.08 -11.42
C GLU A 299 -3.54 -11.01 -11.26
N LEU A 300 -3.02 -11.31 -10.07
CA LEU A 300 -1.61 -11.05 -9.72
C LEU A 300 -0.67 -12.22 -9.96
N LEU A 301 -1.12 -13.48 -9.89
CA LEU A 301 -0.25 -14.63 -10.23
C LEU A 301 0.25 -14.58 -11.68
N PRO A 302 -0.59 -14.26 -12.69
CA PRO A 302 -0.10 -14.10 -14.06
C PRO A 302 0.97 -13.02 -14.19
N ILE A 303 0.86 -11.91 -13.45
CA ILE A 303 1.88 -10.84 -13.43
C ILE A 303 3.15 -11.36 -12.77
N LEU A 304 3.03 -11.96 -11.58
CA LEU A 304 4.14 -12.52 -10.81
C LEU A 304 4.97 -13.51 -11.64
N ASN A 305 4.30 -14.39 -12.39
CA ASN A 305 4.94 -15.41 -13.24
C ASN A 305 5.65 -14.83 -14.48
N ARG A 306 5.50 -13.53 -14.76
CA ARG A 306 6.21 -12.83 -15.85
C ARG A 306 7.39 -11.99 -15.36
N LEU A 307 7.53 -11.83 -14.05
CA LEU A 307 8.67 -11.16 -13.46
C LEU A 307 9.90 -12.09 -13.43
N PRO A 308 11.12 -11.54 -13.49
CA PRO A 308 12.34 -12.32 -13.28
C PRO A 308 12.33 -13.04 -11.93
N ASP A 309 12.69 -14.33 -11.92
CA ASP A 309 12.70 -15.14 -10.68
C ASP A 309 13.55 -14.49 -9.58
N ASN A 310 14.69 -13.89 -9.94
CA ASN A 310 15.61 -13.22 -9.02
C ASN A 310 15.11 -11.88 -8.46
N GLN A 311 13.90 -11.46 -8.84
CA GLN A 311 13.23 -10.28 -8.28
C GLN A 311 11.98 -10.67 -7.46
N VAL A 312 11.61 -11.96 -7.35
CA VAL A 312 10.32 -12.36 -6.74
C VAL A 312 10.50 -12.96 -5.36
N ILE A 313 9.85 -12.34 -4.37
CA ILE A 313 9.70 -12.85 -3.00
C ILE A 313 8.24 -13.26 -2.81
N SER A 314 7.89 -14.49 -3.21
CA SER A 314 6.53 -15.03 -3.06
C SER A 314 6.41 -15.94 -1.84
N ILE A 315 5.52 -15.60 -0.91
CA ILE A 315 5.24 -16.35 0.32
C ILE A 315 3.75 -16.79 0.36
N SER A 316 3.11 -16.86 -0.80
CA SER A 316 1.66 -16.99 -0.91
C SER A 316 1.13 -18.38 -1.28
N ASP A 317 1.98 -19.32 -1.68
CA ASP A 317 1.57 -20.70 -1.98
C ASP A 317 1.37 -21.49 -0.67
N ALA A 318 0.15 -21.93 -0.39
CA ALA A 318 -0.16 -22.70 0.80
C ALA A 318 0.42 -24.13 0.79
N ASN A 319 0.81 -24.67 -0.37
CA ASN A 319 1.54 -25.95 -0.42
C ASN A 319 2.96 -25.81 0.13
N VAL A 320 3.56 -24.64 -0.04
CA VAL A 320 4.93 -24.34 0.40
C VAL A 320 4.94 -23.72 1.80
N TYR A 321 3.98 -22.84 2.07
CA TYR A 321 3.89 -22.06 3.30
C TYR A 321 2.58 -22.26 4.07
N PRO A 322 2.22 -23.51 4.44
CA PRO A 322 0.94 -23.80 5.10
C PRO A 322 0.79 -23.11 6.45
N GLN A 323 1.89 -22.78 7.14
CA GLN A 323 1.86 -22.08 8.43
C GLN A 323 1.14 -20.73 8.36
N PHE A 324 1.21 -20.02 7.24
CA PHE A 324 0.49 -18.75 7.08
C PHE A 324 -1.01 -18.94 6.85
N TYR A 325 -1.52 -20.16 6.87
CA TYR A 325 -2.92 -20.51 6.73
C TYR A 325 -3.44 -21.31 7.94
N ILE A 326 -2.84 -21.10 9.11
CA ILE A 326 -3.26 -21.71 10.38
C ILE A 326 -3.67 -20.61 11.36
N ALA A 327 -4.80 -20.80 12.04
CA ALA A 327 -5.36 -19.81 12.95
C ALA A 327 -4.41 -19.41 14.09
N LYS A 328 -3.55 -20.34 14.55
CA LYS A 328 -2.51 -20.09 15.56
C LYS A 328 -1.66 -18.86 15.25
N TYR A 329 -1.35 -18.61 13.98
CA TYR A 329 -0.45 -17.54 13.54
C TYR A 329 -1.21 -16.31 13.03
N SER A 330 -2.51 -16.20 13.35
CA SER A 330 -3.40 -15.16 12.86
C SER A 330 -3.85 -14.22 13.97
N PHE A 331 -3.91 -12.93 13.66
CA PHE A 331 -4.68 -11.96 14.44
C PHE A 331 -6.13 -11.92 13.97
N ASP A 332 -6.33 -11.94 12.65
CA ASP A 332 -7.62 -11.96 11.98
C ASP A 332 -7.53 -12.73 10.64
N PHE A 333 -8.58 -12.67 9.83
CA PHE A 333 -8.64 -13.36 8.53
C PHE A 333 -7.50 -12.96 7.56
N GLY A 334 -7.05 -11.71 7.61
CA GLY A 334 -6.10 -11.14 6.65
C GLY A 334 -4.75 -10.75 7.25
N HIS A 335 -4.59 -10.74 8.58
CA HIS A 335 -3.36 -10.34 9.26
C HIS A 335 -2.82 -11.40 10.21
N LEU A 336 -1.49 -11.50 10.25
CA LEU A 336 -0.76 -12.37 11.17
C LEU A 336 -0.70 -11.74 12.58
N ASN A 337 -0.53 -12.60 13.60
CA ASN A 337 -0.17 -12.14 14.95
C ASN A 337 1.37 -12.02 15.06
N ASN A 338 1.90 -11.75 16.26
CA ASN A 338 3.34 -11.55 16.45
C ASN A 338 4.16 -12.81 16.10
N GLU A 339 3.73 -14.01 16.54
CA GLU A 339 4.39 -15.27 16.16
C GLU A 339 4.35 -15.50 14.64
N GLY A 340 3.21 -15.24 14.00
CA GLY A 340 3.08 -15.36 12.55
C GLY A 340 3.94 -14.34 11.80
N SER A 341 4.08 -13.12 12.31
CA SER A 341 4.90 -12.05 11.74
C SER A 341 6.39 -12.36 11.81
N GLU A 342 6.86 -12.94 12.92
CA GLU A 342 8.24 -13.42 13.06
C GLU A 342 8.55 -14.50 12.02
N LEU A 343 7.68 -15.50 11.87
CA LEU A 343 7.82 -16.54 10.85
C LEU A 343 7.80 -15.95 9.44
N PHE A 344 6.88 -15.02 9.17
CA PHE A 344 6.74 -14.40 7.86
C PHE A 344 7.97 -13.58 7.47
N THR A 345 8.48 -12.80 8.42
CA THR A 345 9.69 -11.99 8.24
C THR A 345 10.91 -12.87 7.97
N LYS A 346 11.05 -13.99 8.68
CA LYS A 346 12.12 -14.95 8.44
C LYS A 346 12.07 -15.53 7.02
N GLU A 347 10.89 -15.94 6.55
CA GLU A 347 10.74 -16.47 5.19
C GLU A 347 11.03 -15.41 4.12
N ILE A 348 10.64 -14.14 4.36
CA ILE A 348 11.00 -13.02 3.48
C ILE A 348 12.52 -12.83 3.44
N SER A 349 13.21 -12.81 4.58
CA SER A 349 14.67 -12.67 4.65
C SER A 349 15.37 -13.83 3.93
N ASP A 350 14.95 -15.07 4.20
CA ASP A 350 15.50 -16.26 3.55
C ASP A 350 15.37 -16.20 2.03
N LYS A 351 14.18 -15.81 1.52
CA LYS A 351 13.97 -15.61 0.08
C LYS A 351 14.77 -14.46 -0.48
N PHE A 352 14.73 -13.28 0.14
CA PHE A 352 15.46 -12.09 -0.30
C PHE A 352 16.95 -12.40 -0.52
N ILE A 353 17.59 -13.07 0.44
CA ILE A 353 19.01 -13.43 0.34
C ILE A 353 19.26 -14.46 -0.75
N ASN A 354 18.37 -15.44 -0.91
CA ASN A 354 18.49 -16.43 -1.98
C ASN A 354 18.41 -15.76 -3.35
N GLU A 355 17.45 -14.85 -3.54
CA GLU A 355 17.28 -14.13 -4.81
C GLU A 355 18.42 -13.14 -5.07
N LEU A 356 18.98 -12.51 -4.03
CA LEU A 356 20.14 -11.63 -4.15
C LEU A 356 21.41 -12.33 -4.65
N ASN A 357 21.53 -13.64 -4.39
CA ASN A 357 22.68 -14.48 -4.74
C ASN A 357 22.55 -15.20 -6.09
N LYS A 358 21.42 -15.07 -6.78
CA LYS A 358 21.24 -15.54 -8.16
C LYS A 358 21.75 -14.49 -9.13
#